data_AF-A0A526YVX2-F1
#
_entry.id   AF-A0A526YVX2-F1
#
_cell.length_a   1.000
_cell.length_b   1.000
_cell.length_c   1.000
_cell.angle_alpha   90.00
_cell.angle_beta   90.00
_cell.angle_gamma   90.00
#
_symmetry.space_group_name_H-M   'P 1'
#
loop_
_entity.id
_entity.type
_entity.pdbx_description
1 polymer ?
#
loop_
_entity_poly.entity_id
_entity_poly.type
_entity_poly.pdbx_seq_one_letter_code
_entity_poly.pdbx_strand_id
1 'polypeptide(L)'
;MNIHEYQGKALLKGFGAPVAEGVPVFGASEAEAAAKALPGPLYVVKSQIHAGGRGKGKFRELGPDAKGGVRLAKSVAEVVANAKEMLGHTLVTKQTGPAGKQVNRLYIEDGADIERELYLSLLV
;
A
#
# COMPACT_ATOMS: atom_id res chain seq x y z
N MET A 1 15.15 11.84 7.85
CA MET A 1 13.94 11.29 8.51
C MET A 1 12.94 10.96 7.42
N ASN A 2 12.30 9.78 7.44
CA ASN A 2 11.34 9.37 6.41
C ASN A 2 9.95 9.22 7.01
N ILE A 3 8.91 9.66 6.29
CA ILE A 3 7.50 9.40 6.60
C ILE A 3 6.95 8.34 5.65
N HIS A 4 5.87 7.67 6.05
CA HIS A 4 5.18 6.69 5.19
C HIS A 4 4.37 7.38 4.07
N GLU A 5 4.00 6.61 3.04
CA GLU A 5 3.21 7.12 1.91
C GLU A 5 1.89 7.74 2.38
N TYR A 6 1.17 7.08 3.30
CA TYR A 6 -0.10 7.63 3.80
C TYR A 6 0.08 8.97 4.54
N GLN A 7 1.19 9.13 5.26
CA GLN A 7 1.51 10.38 5.97
C GLN A 7 1.89 11.49 4.98
N GLY A 8 2.70 11.16 3.97
CA GLY A 8 3.07 12.08 2.91
C GLY A 8 1.85 12.54 2.11
N LYS A 9 0.94 11.62 1.76
CA LYS A 9 -0.32 11.96 1.09
C LYS A 9 -1.21 12.83 1.96
N ALA A 10 -1.36 12.53 3.24
CA ALA A 10 -2.12 13.36 4.17
C ALA A 10 -1.55 14.79 4.27
N LEU A 11 -0.21 14.92 4.32
CA LEU A 11 0.44 16.23 4.31
C LEU A 11 0.14 17.00 3.02
N LEU A 12 0.37 16.38 1.85
CA LEU A 12 0.10 17.01 0.55
C LEU A 12 -1.38 17.39 0.39
N LYS A 13 -2.30 16.54 0.85
CA LYS A 13 -3.75 16.83 0.87
C LYS A 13 -4.05 18.08 1.69
N GLY A 14 -3.38 18.25 2.84
CA GLY A 14 -3.51 19.44 3.69
C GLY A 14 -3.10 20.74 3.01
N PHE A 15 -2.27 20.67 1.96
CA PHE A 15 -1.89 21.80 1.10
C PHE A 15 -2.69 21.88 -0.21
N GLY A 16 -3.77 21.08 -0.34
CA GLY A 16 -4.66 21.11 -1.51
C GLY A 16 -4.19 20.30 -2.71
N ALA A 17 -3.16 19.46 -2.57
CA ALA A 17 -2.74 18.58 -3.67
C ALA A 17 -3.81 17.50 -3.93
N PRO A 18 -4.09 17.16 -5.21
CA PRO A 18 -5.04 16.10 -5.55
C PRO A 18 -4.40 14.74 -5.26
N VAL A 19 -4.75 14.15 -4.12
CA VAL A 19 -4.37 12.78 -3.74
C VAL A 19 -5.61 11.90 -3.69
N ALA A 20 -5.49 10.65 -4.12
CA ALA A 20 -6.58 9.69 -4.03
C ALA A 20 -6.96 9.43 -2.56
N GLU A 21 -8.25 9.16 -2.33
CA GLU A 21 -8.76 8.83 -1.01
C GLU A 21 -8.18 7.50 -0.54
N GLY A 22 -7.78 7.43 0.72
CA GLY A 22 -7.27 6.21 1.29
C GLY A 22 -7.23 6.22 2.81
N VAL A 23 -7.22 5.02 3.37
CA VAL A 23 -7.32 4.76 4.79
C VAL A 23 -6.12 3.91 5.23
N PRO A 24 -5.28 4.37 6.17
CA PRO A 24 -4.27 3.52 6.78
C PRO A 24 -4.93 2.50 7.70
N VAL A 25 -4.46 1.26 7.66
CA VAL A 25 -4.91 0.20 8.56
C VAL A 25 -3.72 -0.44 9.28
N PHE A 26 -3.90 -0.77 10.55
CA PHE A 26 -2.88 -1.34 11.43
C PHE A 26 -3.20 -2.79 11.84
N GLY A 27 -4.45 -3.20 11.67
CA GLY A 27 -4.91 -4.58 11.84
C GLY A 27 -5.71 -5.06 10.64
N ALA A 28 -5.64 -6.37 10.34
CA ALA A 28 -6.40 -6.95 9.23
C ALA A 28 -7.92 -6.85 9.44
N SER A 29 -8.38 -6.74 10.69
CA SER A 29 -9.79 -6.51 11.06
C SER A 29 -10.32 -5.15 10.60
N GLU A 30 -9.46 -4.15 10.39
CA GLU A 30 -9.86 -2.81 9.96
C GLU A 30 -10.07 -2.73 8.44
N ALA A 31 -9.55 -3.71 7.68
CA ALA A 31 -9.50 -3.66 6.23
C ALA A 31 -10.89 -3.60 5.56
N GLU A 32 -11.88 -4.28 6.15
CA GLU A 32 -13.25 -4.27 5.62
C GLU A 32 -13.90 -2.89 5.74
N ALA A 33 -13.81 -2.28 6.93
CA ALA A 33 -14.35 -0.95 7.19
C ALA A 33 -13.63 0.12 6.35
N ALA A 34 -12.31 0.02 6.24
CA ALA A 34 -11.50 0.91 5.40
C ALA A 34 -11.91 0.84 3.93
N ALA A 35 -12.12 -0.36 3.37
CA ALA A 35 -12.56 -0.52 1.98
C ALA A 35 -13.97 0.02 1.76
N LYS A 36 -14.91 -0.23 2.68
CA LYS A 36 -16.29 0.28 2.60
C LYS A 36 -16.41 1.80 2.71
N ALA A 37 -15.41 2.47 3.26
CA ALA A 37 -15.34 3.92 3.35
C ALA A 37 -14.85 4.60 2.06
N LEU A 38 -14.38 3.82 1.08
CA LEU A 38 -13.84 4.32 -0.18
C LEU A 38 -14.87 4.16 -1.32
N PRO A 39 -14.77 4.98 -2.39
CA PRO A 39 -15.73 4.93 -3.50
C PRO A 39 -15.79 3.56 -4.21
N GLY A 40 -14.62 2.95 -4.47
CA GLY A 40 -14.54 1.72 -5.25
C GLY A 40 -14.97 1.93 -6.71
N PRO A 41 -15.16 0.85 -7.50
CA PRO A 41 -15.10 -0.57 -7.13
C PRO A 41 -13.68 -1.17 -7.14
N LEU A 42 -12.68 -0.40 -7.57
CA LEU A 42 -11.29 -0.80 -7.59
C LEU A 42 -10.59 -0.22 -6.36
N TYR A 43 -9.77 -1.05 -5.70
CA TYR A 43 -8.97 -0.65 -4.54
C TYR A 43 -7.52 -1.06 -4.74
N VAL A 44 -6.62 -0.39 -4.04
CA VAL A 44 -5.19 -0.74 -4.00
C VAL A 44 -4.76 -0.96 -2.55
N VAL A 45 -4.30 -2.17 -2.24
CA VAL A 45 -3.75 -2.53 -0.92
C VAL A 45 -2.23 -2.39 -0.97
N LYS A 46 -1.68 -1.45 -0.19
CA LYS A 46 -0.26 -1.05 -0.27
C LYS A 46 0.48 -1.25 1.05
N SER A 47 1.52 -2.08 1.06
CA SER A 47 2.44 -2.21 2.18
C SER A 47 3.10 -0.87 2.52
N GLN A 48 3.04 -0.48 3.80
CA GLN A 48 3.67 0.74 4.29
C GLN A 48 5.00 0.38 5.00
N ILE A 49 6.09 0.34 4.22
CA ILE A 49 7.46 0.14 4.71
C ILE A 49 8.37 1.26 4.19
N HIS A 50 9.46 1.56 4.90
CA HIS A 50 10.47 2.51 4.43
C HIS A 50 11.45 1.85 3.43
N ALA A 51 10.92 1.47 2.28
CA ALA A 51 11.68 1.01 1.12
C ALA A 51 10.81 1.12 -0.15
N GLY A 52 11.45 1.39 -1.28
CA GLY A 52 10.86 1.31 -2.61
C GLY A 52 10.84 -0.12 -3.16
N GLY A 53 10.33 -0.26 -4.39
CA GLY A 53 10.24 -1.54 -5.09
C GLY A 53 9.15 -2.49 -4.55
N ARG A 54 8.21 -1.98 -3.75
CA ARG A 54 7.18 -2.76 -3.05
C ARG A 54 6.33 -3.63 -3.99
N GLY A 55 5.88 -3.10 -5.12
CA GLY A 55 5.04 -3.85 -6.06
C GLY A 55 5.71 -5.08 -6.67
N LYS A 56 7.04 -5.06 -6.84
CA LYS A 56 7.84 -6.20 -7.33
C LYS A 56 8.50 -7.01 -6.20
N GLY A 57 8.19 -6.68 -4.95
CA GLY A 57 8.71 -7.39 -3.78
C GLY A 57 8.07 -8.77 -3.62
N LYS A 58 8.66 -9.60 -2.77
CA LYS A 58 8.14 -10.93 -2.40
C LYS A 58 8.01 -11.01 -0.89
N PHE A 59 6.95 -11.64 -0.40
CA PHE A 59 6.81 -11.94 1.02
C PHE A 59 7.60 -13.21 1.35
N ARG A 60 8.40 -13.18 2.42
CA ARG A 60 9.25 -14.31 2.81
C ARG A 60 8.42 -15.52 3.23
N GLU A 61 7.30 -15.27 3.90
CA GLU A 61 6.44 -16.26 4.52
C GLU A 61 5.39 -16.85 3.55
N LEU A 62 5.25 -16.27 2.35
CA LEU A 62 4.28 -16.70 1.36
C LEU A 62 4.93 -17.51 0.23
N GLY A 63 4.11 -18.26 -0.51
CA GLY A 63 4.54 -19.06 -1.65
C GLY A 63 5.15 -18.22 -2.79
N PRO A 64 5.88 -18.87 -3.73
CA PRO A 64 6.61 -18.19 -4.80
C PRO A 64 5.73 -17.36 -5.75
N ASP A 65 4.45 -17.72 -5.86
CA ASP A 65 3.45 -17.07 -6.71
C ASP A 65 2.67 -15.95 -6.00
N ALA A 66 3.00 -15.68 -4.72
CA ALA A 66 2.34 -14.62 -3.97
C ALA A 66 2.61 -13.24 -4.58
N LYS A 67 1.54 -12.43 -4.65
CA LYS A 67 1.61 -11.06 -5.15
C LYS A 67 2.51 -10.19 -4.26
N GLY A 68 3.13 -9.16 -4.84
CA GLY A 68 4.01 -8.24 -4.13
C GLY A 68 3.28 -7.31 -3.14
N GLY A 69 3.99 -6.29 -2.65
CA GLY A 69 3.53 -5.36 -1.63
C GLY A 69 2.57 -4.26 -2.10
N VAL A 70 2.14 -4.27 -3.36
CA VAL A 70 1.13 -3.37 -3.93
C VAL A 70 0.19 -4.22 -4.76
N ARG A 71 -1.08 -4.30 -4.38
CA ARG A 71 -2.04 -5.25 -4.96
C ARG A 71 -3.35 -4.55 -5.31
N LEU A 72 -3.84 -4.77 -6.52
CA LEU A 72 -5.19 -4.40 -6.91
C LEU A 72 -6.19 -5.38 -6.29
N ALA A 73 -7.33 -4.85 -5.86
CA ALA A 73 -8.47 -5.60 -5.37
C ALA A 73 -9.76 -5.06 -6.00
N LYS A 74 -10.60 -5.93 -6.54
CA LYS A 74 -11.87 -5.56 -7.23
C LYS A 74 -13.10 -5.74 -6.35
N SER A 75 -12.89 -6.06 -5.07
CA SER A 75 -13.95 -6.23 -4.09
C SER A 75 -13.40 -6.01 -2.67
N VAL A 76 -14.29 -5.69 -1.74
CA VAL A 76 -13.96 -5.60 -0.30
C VAL A 76 -13.39 -6.93 0.21
N ALA A 77 -13.92 -8.06 -0.26
CA ALA A 77 -13.42 -9.39 0.12
C ALA A 77 -11.95 -9.59 -0.31
N GLU A 78 -11.59 -9.16 -1.52
CA GLU A 78 -10.19 -9.18 -1.99
C GLU A 78 -9.30 -8.24 -1.17
N VAL A 79 -9.80 -7.08 -0.74
CA VAL A 79 -9.05 -6.17 0.15
C VAL A 79 -8.73 -6.87 1.48
N VAL A 80 -9.72 -7.50 2.11
CA VAL A 80 -9.55 -8.24 3.37
C VAL A 80 -8.58 -9.41 3.21
N ALA A 81 -8.68 -10.18 2.13
CA ALA A 81 -7.79 -11.30 1.85
C ALA A 81 -6.33 -10.82 1.69
N ASN A 82 -6.11 -9.78 0.89
CA ASN A 82 -4.78 -9.17 0.75
C ASN A 82 -4.25 -8.62 2.07
N ALA A 83 -5.10 -7.98 2.88
CA ALA A 83 -4.67 -7.43 4.16
C ALA A 83 -4.19 -8.51 5.13
N LYS A 84 -4.91 -9.64 5.21
CA LYS A 84 -4.53 -10.80 6.02
C LYS A 84 -3.22 -11.45 5.57
N GLU A 85 -2.99 -11.52 4.26
CA GLU A 85 -1.74 -12.05 3.72
C GLU A 85 -0.54 -11.11 3.89
N MET A 86 -0.76 -9.80 3.95
CA MET A 86 0.33 -8.83 3.94
C MET A 86 0.75 -8.41 5.34
N LEU A 87 -0.21 -8.18 6.27
CA LEU A 87 0.10 -7.71 7.62
C LEU A 87 0.82 -8.78 8.43
N GLY A 88 1.86 -8.36 9.15
CA GLY A 88 2.69 -9.23 9.98
C GLY A 88 3.78 -9.98 9.22
N HIS A 89 3.70 -10.09 7.89
CA HIS A 89 4.71 -10.74 7.06
C HIS A 89 5.83 -9.81 6.61
N THR A 90 6.95 -10.39 6.20
CA THR A 90 8.18 -9.71 5.81
C THR A 90 8.22 -9.51 4.30
N LEU A 91 8.11 -8.26 3.86
CA LEU A 91 8.26 -7.88 2.45
C LEU A 91 9.75 -7.68 2.11
N VAL A 92 10.25 -8.49 1.20
CA VAL A 92 11.59 -8.38 0.61
C VAL A 92 11.49 -7.63 -0.71
N THR A 93 12.23 -6.53 -0.83
CA THR A 93 12.40 -5.76 -2.08
C THR A 93 13.88 -5.65 -2.43
N LYS A 94 14.18 -5.17 -3.64
CA LYS A 94 15.56 -4.85 -4.04
C LYS A 94 16.27 -3.89 -3.05
N GLN A 95 15.52 -3.00 -2.41
CA GLN A 95 16.08 -1.97 -1.52
C GLN A 95 16.17 -2.41 -0.06
N THR A 96 15.38 -3.40 0.37
CA THR A 96 15.48 -3.95 1.73
C THR A 96 16.62 -4.95 1.88
N GLY A 97 17.11 -5.51 0.76
CA GLY A 97 17.96 -6.69 0.76
C GLY A 97 17.25 -7.93 1.32
N PRO A 98 17.99 -9.06 1.49
CA PRO A 98 17.42 -10.33 1.94
C PRO A 98 16.71 -10.26 3.30
N ALA A 99 17.12 -9.33 4.17
CA ALA A 99 16.53 -9.10 5.48
C ALA A 99 15.06 -8.68 5.41
N GLY A 100 14.63 -7.98 4.35
CA GLY A 100 13.25 -7.53 4.20
C GLY A 100 12.82 -6.50 5.25
N LYS A 101 11.53 -6.16 5.25
CA LYS A 101 10.88 -5.36 6.30
C LYS A 101 9.51 -5.93 6.62
N GLN A 102 9.21 -6.08 7.90
CA GLN A 102 7.88 -6.50 8.35
C GLN A 102 6.84 -5.42 8.02
N VAL A 103 5.71 -5.84 7.48
CA VAL A 103 4.59 -4.97 7.14
C VAL A 103 3.65 -4.89 8.34
N ASN A 104 3.75 -3.80 9.10
CA ASN A 104 2.92 -3.58 10.31
C ASN A 104 1.73 -2.63 10.05
N ARG A 105 1.54 -2.25 8.79
CA ARG A 105 0.55 -1.27 8.36
C ARG A 105 0.37 -1.34 6.86
N LEU A 106 -0.86 -1.11 6.43
CA LEU A 106 -1.23 -1.00 5.03
C LEU A 106 -1.88 0.36 4.78
N TYR A 107 -1.92 0.74 3.52
CA TYR A 107 -2.73 1.84 3.05
C TYR A 107 -3.67 1.27 1.99
N ILE A 108 -4.97 1.31 2.27
CA ILE A 108 -6.03 0.92 1.34
C ILE A 108 -6.46 2.20 0.65
N GLU A 109 -6.26 2.28 -0.66
CA GLU A 109 -6.52 3.47 -1.45
C GLU A 109 -7.55 3.16 -2.54
N ASP A 110 -8.31 4.19 -2.94
CA ASP A 110 -9.18 4.14 -4.10
C ASP A 110 -8.39 3.86 -5.39
N GLY A 111 -9.03 3.16 -6.33
CA GLY A 111 -8.47 2.91 -7.64
C GLY A 111 -8.46 4.19 -8.49
N ALA A 112 -7.53 4.27 -9.44
CA ALA A 112 -7.50 5.35 -10.41
C ALA A 112 -7.20 4.79 -11.79
N ASP A 113 -7.86 5.35 -12.81
CA ASP A 113 -7.52 5.13 -14.20
C ASP A 113 -6.33 6.02 -14.56
N ILE A 114 -5.17 5.41 -14.78
CA ILE A 114 -3.91 6.12 -15.00
C ILE A 114 -3.62 6.17 -16.50
N GLU A 115 -3.85 7.33 -17.13
CA GLU A 115 -3.51 7.55 -18.55
C GLU A 115 -2.00 7.76 -18.75
N ARG A 116 -1.33 8.44 -17.80
CA ARG A 116 0.09 8.78 -17.89
C ARG A 116 0.74 8.77 -16.50
N GLU A 117 1.91 8.16 -16.40
CA GLU A 117 2.76 8.22 -15.21
C GLU A 117 3.95 9.16 -15.45
N LEU A 118 4.23 10.03 -14.47
CA LEU A 118 5.33 10.98 -14.49
C LEU A 118 6.16 10.84 -13.22
N TYR A 119 7.46 11.09 -13.33
CA TYR A 119 8.36 11.20 -12.17
C TYR A 119 8.64 12.67 -11.88
N LEU A 120 8.41 13.10 -10.64
CA LEU A 120 8.70 14.46 -10.16
C LEU A 120 9.31 14.40 -8.76
N SER A 121 10.37 15.17 -8.54
CA SER A 121 11.05 15.32 -7.24
C SER A 121 11.51 16.77 -7.07
N LEU A 122 11.44 17.28 -5.85
CA LEU A 122 11.90 18.62 -5.47
C LEU A 122 12.86 18.49 -4.29
N LEU A 123 14.02 19.14 -4.42
CA LEU A 123 15.06 19.20 -3.39
C LEU A 123 15.38 20.67 -3.11
N VAL A 124 15.64 21.00 -1.85
CA VAL A 124 16.03 22.34 -1.38
C VAL A 124 17.45 22.28 -0.87
#